data_AF-A0AAW5KH40-F1
#
_entry.id   AF-A0AAW5KH40-F1
#
_cell.length_a   1.000
_cell.length_b   1.000
_cell.length_c   1.000
_cell.angle_alpha   90.00
_cell.angle_beta   90.00
_cell.angle_gamma   90.00
#
_symmetry.space_group_name_H-M   'P 1'
#
loop_
_entity.id
_entity.type
_entity.pdbx_description
1 polymer ?
#
loop_
_entity_poly.entity_id
_entity_poly.type
_entity_poly.pdbx_seq_one_letter_code
_entity_poly.pdbx_strand_id
1 'polypeptide(L)'
;PGDPSTWLPALRQGCFYQPAFNLLLLVPLGVYLRYYFKRGWTSTLLLVFFVTLCFELIQYSALFGIYPRPYRVFDVDDLLLNTLGGMLGFWLTPALSWLLPTRQQLDTLSYRKG
;
A
#
# COMPACT_ATOMS: atom_id res chain seq x y z
N PRO A 1 -14.64 -24.33 20.99
CA PRO A 1 -13.69 -23.71 20.04
C PRO A 1 -13.77 -24.39 18.67
N GLY A 2 -14.28 -23.70 17.65
CA GLY A 2 -14.37 -24.25 16.29
C GLY A 2 -15.77 -24.35 15.70
N ASP A 3 -16.70 -23.48 16.07
CA ASP A 3 -18.00 -23.42 15.38
C ASP A 3 -17.83 -22.70 14.03
N PRO A 4 -18.11 -23.33 12.87
CA PRO A 4 -17.91 -22.73 11.54
C PRO A 4 -18.80 -21.50 11.30
N SER A 5 -19.92 -21.40 12.00
CA SER A 5 -20.85 -20.26 11.96
C SER A 5 -20.24 -18.95 12.49
N THR A 6 -19.19 -19.03 13.32
CA THR A 6 -18.46 -17.87 13.86
C THR A 6 -17.43 -17.25 12.92
N TRP A 7 -17.09 -17.90 11.80
CA TRP A 7 -16.02 -17.46 10.89
C TRP A 7 -16.46 -16.32 9.97
N LEU A 8 -17.67 -16.40 9.42
CA LEU A 8 -18.25 -15.34 8.59
C LEU A 8 -18.40 -14.01 9.36
N PRO A 9 -18.94 -14.02 10.60
CA PRO A 9 -18.98 -12.82 11.43
C PRO A 9 -17.60 -12.28 11.79
N ALA A 10 -16.62 -13.16 12.07
CA ALA A 10 -15.26 -12.74 12.40
C ALA A 10 -14.58 -12.00 11.24
N LEU A 11 -14.79 -12.44 9.99
CA LEU A 11 -14.28 -11.74 8.80
C LEU A 11 -14.93 -10.37 8.57
N ARG A 12 -16.09 -10.10 9.19
CA ARG A 12 -16.78 -8.81 9.12
C ARG A 12 -16.39 -7.85 10.23
N GLN A 13 -15.51 -8.25 11.14
CA GLN A 13 -15.06 -7.40 12.24
C GLN A 13 -13.96 -6.43 11.77
N GLY A 14 -13.91 -5.25 12.39
CA GLY A 14 -12.91 -4.23 12.07
C GLY A 14 -11.46 -4.70 12.27
N CYS A 15 -11.24 -5.68 13.15
CA CYS A 15 -9.93 -6.30 13.38
C CYS A 15 -9.37 -7.05 12.16
N PHE A 16 -10.21 -7.45 11.20
CA PHE A 16 -9.77 -8.07 9.96
C PHE A 16 -9.65 -7.05 8.83
N TYR A 17 -10.65 -6.18 8.67
CA TYR A 17 -10.67 -5.21 7.58
C TYR A 17 -9.54 -4.19 7.67
N GLN A 18 -9.29 -3.64 8.86
CA GLN A 18 -8.28 -2.61 9.04
C GLN A 18 -6.88 -3.08 8.59
N PRO A 19 -6.33 -4.21 9.09
CA PRO A 19 -5.02 -4.66 8.64
C PRO A 19 -5.01 -5.09 7.17
N ALA A 20 -6.10 -5.67 6.66
CA ALA A 20 -6.20 -6.06 5.26
C ALA A 20 -6.16 -4.84 4.32
N PHE A 21 -6.90 -3.77 4.64
CA PHE A 21 -6.90 -2.56 3.83
C PHE A 21 -5.59 -1.80 3.92
N ASN A 22 -4.94 -1.74 5.09
CA ASN A 22 -3.61 -1.15 5.23
C ASN A 22 -2.58 -1.92 4.39
N LEU A 23 -2.62 -3.26 4.42
CA LEU A 23 -1.77 -4.06 3.54
C LEU A 23 -2.03 -3.74 2.06
N LEU A 24 -3.29 -3.60 1.63
CA LEU A 24 -3.64 -3.37 0.23
C LEU A 24 -3.35 -1.93 -0.24
N LEU A 25 -3.42 -0.94 0.65
CA LEU A 25 -3.35 0.48 0.34
C LEU A 25 -2.08 0.86 -0.45
N LEU A 26 -0.93 0.32 -0.05
CA LEU A 26 0.37 0.66 -0.66
C LEU A 26 0.89 -0.35 -1.69
N VAL A 27 0.17 -1.45 -1.95
CA VAL A 27 0.51 -2.39 -3.04
C VAL A 27 0.69 -1.65 -4.39
N PRO A 28 -0.24 -0.78 -4.83
CA PRO A 28 -0.08 -0.07 -6.10
C PRO A 28 1.16 0.84 -6.12
N LEU A 29 1.50 1.48 -5.00
CA LEU A 29 2.67 2.34 -4.88
C LEU A 29 3.96 1.53 -5.08
N GLY A 30 4.05 0.35 -4.45
CA GLY A 30 5.17 -0.57 -4.62
C GLY A 30 5.36 -1.03 -6.06
N VAL A 31 4.25 -1.37 -6.73
CA VAL A 31 4.25 -1.70 -8.17
C VAL A 31 4.76 -0.52 -8.98
N TYR A 32 4.24 0.68 -8.73
CA TYR A 32 4.57 1.88 -9.47
C TYR A 32 6.05 2.26 -9.33
N LEU A 33 6.61 2.19 -8.12
CA LEU A 33 8.01 2.50 -7.86
C LEU A 33 8.97 1.56 -8.59
N ARG A 34 8.65 0.27 -8.68
CA ARG A 34 9.46 -0.71 -9.41
C ARG A 34 9.23 -0.65 -10.92
N TYR A 35 7.98 -0.54 -11.35
CA TYR A 35 7.61 -0.57 -12.77
C TYR A 35 7.99 0.73 -13.49
N TYR A 36 7.64 1.89 -12.93
CA TYR A 36 7.84 3.18 -13.57
C TYR A 36 9.23 3.75 -13.28
N PHE A 37 9.62 3.80 -12.00
CA PHE A 37 10.87 4.43 -11.57
C PHE A 37 12.07 3.48 -11.49
N LYS A 38 11.88 2.17 -11.70
CA LYS A 38 12.94 1.13 -11.62
C LYS A 38 13.77 1.23 -10.33
N ARG A 39 13.14 1.64 -9.22
CA ARG A 39 13.84 1.80 -7.94
C ARG A 39 14.23 0.44 -7.37
N GLY A 40 15.35 0.41 -6.64
CA GLY A 40 15.82 -0.80 -5.96
C GLY A 40 14.96 -1.16 -4.76
N TRP A 41 15.22 -2.35 -4.21
CA TRP A 41 14.50 -2.88 -3.04
C TRP A 41 14.61 -1.96 -1.81
N THR A 42 15.83 -1.53 -1.46
CA THR A 42 16.07 -0.63 -0.31
C THR A 42 15.40 0.73 -0.50
N SER A 43 15.52 1.33 -1.69
CA SER A 43 14.89 2.62 -1.98
C SER A 43 13.37 2.55 -1.91
N THR A 44 12.78 1.46 -2.41
CA THR A 44 11.33 1.26 -2.34
C THR A 44 10.87 1.08 -0.90
N LEU A 45 11.58 0.25 -0.12
CA LEU A 45 11.29 0.04 1.29
C LEU A 45 11.30 1.35 2.07
N LEU A 46 12.37 2.15 1.94
CA LEU A 46 12.48 3.43 2.63
C LEU A 46 11.36 4.39 2.20
N LEU A 47 11.09 4.50 0.90
CA LEU A 47 10.08 5.42 0.40
C LEU A 47 8.67 5.04 0.89
N VAL A 48 8.31 3.77 0.80
CA VAL A 48 7.02 3.26 1.29
C VAL A 48 6.92 3.45 2.80
N PHE A 49 7.99 3.18 3.55
CA PHE A 49 8.02 3.41 5.00
C PHE A 49 7.79 4.88 5.36
N PHE A 50 8.51 5.81 4.72
CA PHE A 50 8.34 7.25 4.97
C PHE A 50 6.95 7.74 4.57
N VAL A 51 6.40 7.29 3.44
CA VAL A 51 5.03 7.63 3.02
C VAL A 51 4.03 7.16 4.07
N THR A 52 4.19 5.93 4.57
CA THR A 52 3.32 5.38 5.61
C THR A 52 3.46 6.15 6.92
N LEU A 53 4.69 6.48 7.33
CA LEU A 53 4.95 7.29 8.51
C LEU A 53 4.28 8.66 8.41
N CYS A 54 4.30 9.29 7.23
CA CYS A 54 3.58 10.54 6.99
C CYS A 54 2.06 10.38 7.18
N PHE A 55 1.46 9.27 6.75
CA PHE A 55 0.03 9.02 6.98
C PHE A 55 -0.31 8.96 8.45
N GLU A 56 0.44 8.17 9.23
CA GLU A 56 0.24 8.06 10.68
C GLU A 56 0.44 9.40 11.40
N LEU A 57 1.47 10.18 11.02
CA LEU A 57 1.72 11.50 11.60
C LEU A 57 0.62 12.52 11.30
N ILE A 58 0.07 12.51 10.08
CA ILE A 58 -1.04 13.39 9.69
C ILE A 58 -2.30 13.02 10.50
N GLN A 59 -2.58 11.74 10.70
CA GLN A 59 -3.74 11.28 11.47
C GLN A 59 -3.59 11.58 12.97
N TYR A 60 -2.41 11.34 13.51
CA TYR A 60 -2.07 11.64 14.90
C TYR A 60 -2.15 13.14 15.20
N SER A 61 -1.67 13.98 14.29
CA SER A 61 -1.73 15.44 14.41
C SER A 61 -3.11 16.04 14.12
N ALA A 62 -4.13 15.22 13.87
CA ALA A 62 -5.48 15.68 13.50
C ALA A 62 -5.47 16.61 12.27
N LEU A 63 -4.73 16.24 11.21
CA LEU A 63 -4.49 17.10 10.03
C LEU A 63 -3.87 18.44 10.45
N PHE A 64 -2.79 18.39 11.25
CA PHE A 64 -2.11 19.58 11.78
C PHE A 64 -3.04 20.52 12.57
N GLY A 65 -4.02 19.96 13.29
CA GLY A 65 -4.97 20.72 14.11
C GLY A 65 -6.18 21.28 13.37
N ILE A 66 -6.41 20.89 12.10
CA ILE A 66 -7.68 21.20 11.40
C ILE A 66 -8.86 20.54 12.11
N TYR A 67 -8.66 19.36 12.71
CA TYR A 67 -9.68 18.67 13.49
C TYR A 67 -9.49 18.87 15.00
N PRO A 68 -10.60 19.00 15.76
CA PRO A 68 -10.55 19.29 17.20
C PRO A 68 -10.00 18.13 18.05
N ARG A 69 -9.89 16.92 17.49
CA ARG A 69 -9.33 15.74 18.16
C ARG A 69 -8.53 14.88 17.18
N PRO A 70 -7.45 14.22 17.63
CA PRO A 70 -6.79 13.17 16.85
C PRO A 70 -7.80 12.13 16.38
N TYR A 71 -7.73 11.76 15.11
CA TYR A 71 -8.64 10.78 14.54
C TYR A 71 -8.34 9.36 15.08
N ARG A 72 -7.06 9.09 15.40
CA ARG A 72 -6.57 7.80 15.90
C ARG A 72 -5.26 7.97 16.68
N VAL A 73 -4.98 7.05 17.60
CA VAL A 73 -3.65 6.91 18.23
C VAL A 73 -2.68 6.36 17.19
N PHE A 74 -1.41 6.76 17.25
CA PHE A 74 -0.36 6.26 16.36
C PHE A 74 -0.32 4.72 16.37
N ASP A 75 -0.54 4.10 15.23
CA ASP A 75 -0.69 2.65 15.10
C ASP A 75 0.53 2.05 14.39
N VAL A 76 1.42 1.43 15.17
CA VAL A 76 2.67 0.84 14.64
C VAL A 76 2.36 -0.38 13.76
N ASP A 77 1.25 -1.08 14.02
CA ASP A 77 0.86 -2.25 13.23
C ASP A 77 0.43 -1.81 11.83
N ASP A 78 -0.28 -0.69 11.74
CA ASP A 78 -0.66 -0.07 10.47
C ASP A 78 0.58 0.40 9.69
N LEU A 79 1.58 0.95 10.37
CA LEU A 79 2.87 1.32 9.76
C LEU A 79 3.57 0.11 9.12
N LEU A 80 3.63 -1.00 9.84
CA LEU A 80 4.26 -2.24 9.37
C LEU A 80 3.47 -2.84 8.21
N LEU A 81 2.15 -2.92 8.31
CA LEU A 81 1.28 -3.54 7.29
C LEU A 81 1.27 -2.76 5.98
N ASN A 82 1.16 -1.44 6.03
CA ASN A 82 1.27 -0.59 4.85
C ASN A 82 2.67 -0.73 4.20
N THR A 83 3.73 -0.79 5.01
CA THR A 83 5.10 -1.01 4.50
C THR A 83 5.22 -2.37 3.81
N LEU A 84 4.71 -3.43 4.43
CA LEU A 84 4.64 -4.77 3.85
C LEU A 84 3.82 -4.80 2.56
N GLY A 85 2.72 -4.06 2.51
CA GLY A 85 1.88 -3.87 1.34
C GLY A 85 2.66 -3.32 0.15
N GLY A 86 3.41 -2.24 0.36
CA GLY A 86 4.28 -1.68 -0.68
C GLY A 86 5.37 -2.66 -1.12
N MET A 87 5.93 -3.45 -0.21
CA MET A 87 6.92 -4.48 -0.57
C MET A 87 6.30 -5.65 -1.33
N LEU A 88 5.08 -6.06 -0.98
CA LEU A 88 4.30 -7.03 -1.76
C LEU A 88 4.07 -6.52 -3.18
N GLY A 89 3.65 -5.26 -3.35
CA GLY A 89 3.53 -4.64 -4.66
C GLY A 89 4.84 -4.65 -5.46
N PHE A 90 5.95 -4.32 -4.81
CA PHE A 90 7.28 -4.42 -5.40
C PHE A 90 7.57 -5.85 -5.87
N TRP A 91 7.29 -6.88 -5.08
CA TRP A 91 7.53 -8.28 -5.47
C TRP A 91 6.56 -8.81 -6.53
N LEU A 92 5.32 -8.31 -6.56
CA LEU A 92 4.31 -8.65 -7.57
C LEU A 92 4.58 -8.00 -8.93
N THR A 93 5.34 -6.90 -8.97
CA THR A 93 5.65 -6.18 -10.22
C THR A 93 6.17 -7.08 -11.35
N PRO A 94 7.15 -7.98 -11.17
CA PRO A 94 7.61 -8.87 -12.24
C PRO A 94 6.48 -9.76 -12.78
N ALA A 95 5.60 -10.29 -11.92
CA ALA A 95 4.45 -11.07 -12.34
C ALA A 95 3.42 -10.21 -13.10
N LEU A 96 3.17 -8.98 -12.64
CA LEU A 96 2.28 -8.03 -13.31
C LEU A 96 2.86 -7.54 -14.64
N SER A 97 4.17 -7.39 -14.75
CA SER A 97 4.84 -6.99 -16.00
C SER A 97 4.83 -8.07 -17.07
N TRP A 98 4.54 -9.33 -16.68
CA TRP A 98 4.26 -10.39 -17.64
C TRP A 98 2.84 -10.29 -18.20
N LEU A 99 1.89 -9.77 -17.40
CA LEU A 99 0.50 -9.57 -17.79
C LEU A 99 0.27 -8.24 -18.54
N LEU A 100 1.03 -7.19 -18.22
CA LEU A 100 0.90 -5.85 -18.77
C LEU A 100 1.97 -5.56 -19.85
N PRO A 101 1.63 -4.85 -20.94
CA PRO A 101 2.58 -4.49 -21.98
C PRO A 101 3.70 -3.61 -21.41
N THR A 102 4.94 -4.02 -21.65
CA THR A 102 6.15 -3.37 -21.15
C THR A 102 6.17 -1.89 -21.55
N ARG A 103 6.64 -1.00 -20.67
CA ARG A 103 6.77 0.45 -20.91
C ARG A 103 7.30 0.82 -22.30
N GLN A 104 8.27 0.08 -22.84
CA GLN A 104 8.81 0.31 -24.18
C GLN A 104 7.75 0.26 -25.28
N GLN A 105 6.72 -0.59 -25.13
CA GLN A 105 5.59 -0.69 -26.05
C GLN A 105 4.62 0.49 -25.87
N LEU A 106 4.41 0.98 -24.64
CA LEU A 106 3.56 2.14 -24.37
C LEU A 106 4.19 3.45 -24.87
N ASP A 107 5.50 3.63 -24.65
CA ASP A 107 6.24 4.81 -25.14
C ASP A 107 6.25 4.83 -26.68
N THR A 108 6.43 3.68 -27.34
CA THR A 108 6.37 3.59 -28.83
C THR A 108 4.96 3.75 -29.39
N LEU A 109 3.92 3.27 -28.70
CA LEU A 109 2.52 3.51 -29.08
C LEU A 109 2.11 4.98 -28.95
N SER A 110 2.64 5.68 -27.94
CA SER A 110 2.41 7.12 -27.76
C SER A 110 3.11 7.92 -28.85
N TYR A 111 4.32 7.52 -29.24
CA TYR A 111 5.07 8.14 -30.35
C TYR A 111 4.47 7.85 -31.73
N ARG A 112 3.74 6.75 -31.91
CA ARG A 112 3.03 6.42 -33.17
C ARG A 112 1.65 7.05 -33.31
N LYS A 113 1.03 7.47 -32.20
CA LYS A 113 -0.31 8.08 -32.19
C LYS A 113 -0.28 9.62 -32.20
N GLY A 114 0.85 10.22 -31.87
CA GLY A 114 1.15 11.63 -32.17
C GLY A 114 1.82 11.76 -33.54
#